data_AF-A0A0F2JDI1-F1
#
_entry.id   AF-A0A0F2JDI1-F1
#
_cell.length_a   1.000
_cell.length_b   1.000
_cell.length_c   1.000
_cell.angle_alpha   90.00
_cell.angle_beta   90.00
_cell.angle_gamma   90.00
#
_symmetry.space_group_name_H-M   'P 1'
#
loop_
_entity.id
_entity.type
_entity.pdbx_description
1 polymer ?
#
loop_
_entity_poly.entity_id
_entity_poly.type
_entity_poly.pdbx_seq_one_letter_code
_entity_poly.pdbx_strand_id
1 'polypeptide(L)'
;MKISKKVTILYTERGDYLEIKTPKATPVLGQVIEVDLPGRKPLSQRFFKLSSITAILLLALSLGVFNIVSGANTAVAAVVVDINNSKELIVNRDAKVLKVIDLTQGSKNFPVNPQLQGKDI
;
A
#
# COMPACT_ATOMS: atom_id res chain seq x y z
N MET A 1 20.54 -36.15 -5.10
CA MET A 1 21.09 -36.00 -3.73
C MET A 1 22.42 -35.27 -3.83
N LYS A 2 22.63 -34.20 -3.07
CA LYS A 2 23.93 -33.53 -2.99
C LYS A 2 24.44 -33.63 -1.54
N ILE A 3 25.63 -34.19 -1.37
CA ILE A 3 26.21 -34.41 -0.04
C ILE A 3 27.32 -33.39 0.18
N SER A 4 27.23 -32.64 1.27
CA SER A 4 28.30 -31.82 1.82
C SER A 4 28.75 -32.37 3.17
N LYS A 5 29.93 -31.94 3.64
CA LYS A 5 30.54 -32.42 4.90
C LYS A 5 29.64 -32.29 6.13
N LYS A 6 28.64 -31.41 6.11
CA LYS A 6 27.73 -31.14 7.23
C LYS A 6 26.24 -31.33 6.91
N VAL A 7 25.86 -31.14 5.64
CA VAL A 7 24.45 -31.11 5.21
C VAL A 7 24.30 -31.96 3.96
N THR A 8 23.24 -32.75 3.93
CA THR A 8 22.79 -33.48 2.75
C THR A 8 21.48 -32.86 2.27
N ILE A 9 21.45 -32.49 0.99
CA ILE A 9 20.26 -31.95 0.33
C ILE A 9 19.56 -33.10 -0.39
N LEU A 10 18.34 -33.39 0.07
CA LEU A 10 17.42 -34.35 -0.51
C LEU A 10 16.42 -33.62 -1.40
N TYR A 11 16.14 -34.19 -2.57
CA TYR A 11 15.08 -33.72 -3.44
C TYR A 11 13.86 -34.63 -3.23
N THR A 12 12.71 -34.04 -2.96
CA THR A 12 11.46 -34.77 -2.73
C THR A 12 10.66 -34.90 -4.01
N GLU A 13 9.78 -35.90 -4.07
CA GLU A 13 8.85 -36.09 -5.20
C GLU A 13 7.91 -34.88 -5.42
N ARG A 14 7.73 -34.04 -4.40
CA ARG A 14 6.92 -32.80 -4.46
C ARG A 14 7.68 -31.61 -5.05
N GLY A 15 8.96 -31.78 -5.39
CA GLY A 15 9.82 -30.70 -5.88
C GLY A 15 10.49 -29.86 -4.79
N ASP A 16 10.27 -30.20 -3.51
CA ASP A 16 10.91 -29.50 -2.38
C ASP A 16 12.34 -30.02 -2.16
N TYR A 17 13.21 -29.13 -1.68
CA TYR A 17 14.53 -29.47 -1.15
C TYR A 17 14.46 -29.61 0.37
N LEU A 18 14.93 -30.74 0.90
CA LEU A 18 15.06 -31.00 2.33
C LEU A 18 16.53 -31.01 2.72
N GLU A 19 16.89 -30.18 3.68
CA GLU A 19 18.21 -30.20 4.30
C GLU A 19 18.19 -31.09 5.53
N ILE A 20 19.02 -32.12 5.53
CA ILE A 20 19.23 -33.00 6.67
C ILE A 20 20.70 -32.96 7.09
N LYS A 21 20.99 -33.23 8.36
CA LYS A 21 22.37 -33.37 8.83
C LYS A 21 22.97 -34.63 8.21
N THR A 22 24.15 -34.51 7.60
CA THR A 22 24.86 -35.66 7.05
C THR A 22 25.24 -36.61 8.19
N PRO A 23 24.89 -37.91 8.12
CA PRO A 23 25.32 -38.91 9.11
C PRO A 23 26.84 -38.93 9.24
N LYS A 24 27.37 -39.21 10.44
CA LYS A 24 28.82 -39.28 10.67
C LYS A 24 29.50 -40.40 9.87
N ALA A 25 28.77 -41.46 9.56
CA ALA A 25 29.24 -42.55 8.72
C ALA A 25 28.79 -42.31 7.27
N THR A 26 29.71 -42.47 6.32
CA THR A 26 29.40 -42.36 4.89
C THR A 26 28.45 -43.49 4.50
N PRO A 27 27.24 -43.20 4.01
CA PRO A 27 26.30 -44.24 3.65
C PRO A 27 26.77 -45.01 2.42
N VAL A 28 26.61 -46.33 2.44
CA VAL A 28 26.91 -47.19 1.30
C VAL A 28 25.74 -47.15 0.30
N LEU A 29 26.02 -47.25 -1.00
CA LEU A 29 24.99 -47.31 -2.04
C LEU A 29 24.04 -48.48 -1.77
N GLY A 30 22.74 -48.21 -1.70
CA GLY A 30 21.70 -49.20 -1.40
C GLY A 30 21.33 -49.32 0.09
N GLN A 31 22.03 -48.62 0.99
CA GLN A 31 21.70 -48.59 2.41
C GLN A 31 20.53 -47.63 2.69
N VAL A 32 19.55 -48.11 3.46
CA VAL A 32 18.44 -47.27 3.97
C VAL A 32 18.94 -46.49 5.18
N ILE A 33 18.72 -45.18 5.19
CA ILE A 33 19.10 -44.30 6.30
C ILE A 33 17.82 -43.77 6.93
N GLU A 34 17.63 -44.03 8.21
CA GLU A 34 16.60 -43.35 9.00
C GLU A 34 17.16 -42.03 9.53
N VAL A 35 16.48 -40.93 9.20
CA VAL A 35 16.88 -39.58 9.58
C VAL A 35 15.67 -38.84 10.09
N ASP A 36 15.78 -38.30 11.29
CA ASP A 36 14.77 -37.42 11.85
C ASP A 36 14.66 -36.16 11.00
N LEU A 37 13.52 -36.02 10.31
CA LEU A 37 13.23 -34.82 9.54
C LEU A 37 12.95 -33.66 10.52
N PRO A 38 13.52 -32.48 10.30
CA PRO A 38 13.14 -31.31 11.09
C PRO A 38 11.64 -31.08 10.90
N GLY A 39 10.88 -31.19 12.00
CA GLY A 39 9.42 -31.04 11.98
C GLY A 39 9.04 -29.73 11.29
N ARG A 40 8.29 -29.82 10.18
CA ARG A 40 7.73 -28.66 9.51
C ARG A 40 6.85 -27.93 10.52
N LYS A 41 7.32 -26.79 11.03
CA LYS A 41 6.49 -25.92 11.87
C LYS A 41 5.32 -25.47 11.01
N PRO A 42 4.06 -25.83 11.32
CA PRO A 42 2.93 -25.28 10.59
C PRO A 42 2.96 -23.78 10.85
N LEU A 43 3.24 -23.01 9.81
CA LEU A 43 3.13 -21.55 9.84
C LEU A 43 1.70 -21.26 10.30
N SER A 44 1.56 -20.74 11.52
CA SER A 44 0.28 -20.72 12.21
C SER A 44 -0.67 -19.78 11.50
N GLN A 45 -1.50 -20.33 10.61
CA GLN A 45 -2.57 -19.65 9.89
C GLN A 45 -3.57 -18.93 10.83
N ARG A 46 -3.51 -19.23 12.14
CA ARG A 46 -4.34 -18.63 13.19
C ARG A 46 -4.15 -17.11 13.30
N PHE A 47 -2.95 -16.57 13.05
CA PHE A 47 -2.71 -15.13 13.13
C PHE A 47 -3.20 -14.34 11.90
N PHE A 48 -3.41 -15.00 10.75
CA PHE A 48 -3.92 -14.33 9.55
C PHE A 48 -5.43 -14.08 9.59
N LYS A 49 -6.19 -14.81 10.41
CA LYS A 49 -7.65 -14.67 10.48
C LYS A 49 -8.11 -13.29 10.96
N LEU A 50 -7.31 -12.65 11.80
CA LEU A 50 -7.61 -11.31 12.34
C LEU A 50 -7.01 -10.18 11.50
N SER A 51 -6.04 -10.49 10.64
CA SER A 51 -5.33 -9.48 9.82
C SER A 51 -6.29 -8.72 8.89
N SER A 52 -7.27 -9.41 8.30
CA SER A 52 -8.24 -8.76 7.41
C SER A 52 -9.14 -7.77 8.15
N ILE A 53 -9.64 -8.14 9.34
CA ILE A 53 -10.49 -7.26 10.16
C ILE A 53 -9.70 -6.03 10.62
N THR A 54 -8.46 -6.22 11.08
CA THR A 54 -7.58 -5.12 11.47
C THR A 54 -7.28 -4.19 10.31
N ALA A 55 -7.03 -4.72 9.11
CA ALA A 55 -6.77 -3.90 7.92
C ALA A 55 -7.98 -3.04 7.53
N ILE A 56 -9.19 -3.62 7.55
CA ILE A 56 -10.43 -2.89 7.24
C ILE A 56 -10.68 -1.81 8.29
N LEU A 57 -10.49 -2.11 9.58
CA LEU A 57 -10.67 -1.15 10.66
C LEU A 57 -9.66 0.01 10.55
N LEU A 58 -8.38 -0.30 10.28
CA LEU A 58 -7.33 0.69 10.09
C LEU A 58 -7.64 1.63 8.92
N LEU A 59 -8.16 1.09 7.82
CA LEU A 59 -8.56 1.85 6.64
C LEU A 59 -9.78 2.75 6.91
N ALA A 60 -10.79 2.24 7.62
CA ALA A 60 -11.94 3.05 8.00
C ALA A 60 -11.53 4.19 8.95
N LEU A 61 -10.66 3.91 9.90
CA LEU A 61 -10.18 4.89 10.88
C LEU A 61 -9.28 5.94 10.24
N SER A 62 -8.41 5.54 9.31
CA SER A 62 -7.56 6.48 8.56
C SER A 62 -8.41 7.41 7.70
N LEU A 63 -9.38 6.89 6.95
CA LEU A 63 -10.30 7.72 6.16
C LEU A 63 -11.15 8.65 7.03
N GLY A 64 -11.63 8.16 8.18
CA GLY A 64 -12.40 8.97 9.13
C GLY A 64 -11.59 10.15 9.68
N VAL A 65 -10.37 9.90 10.17
CA VAL A 65 -9.47 10.95 10.66
C VAL A 65 -9.07 11.89 9.54
N PHE A 66 -8.76 11.38 8.34
CA PHE A 66 -8.36 12.21 7.20
C PHE A 66 -9.49 13.15 6.76
N ASN A 67 -10.75 12.69 6.81
CA ASN A 67 -11.91 13.51 6.48
C ASN A 67 -12.14 14.65 7.48
N ILE A 68 -11.92 14.40 8.78
CA ILE A 68 -12.04 15.43 9.82
C ILE A 68 -10.90 16.45 9.71
N VAL A 69 -9.66 16.00 9.56
CA VAL A 69 -8.48 16.87 9.49
C VAL A 69 -8.43 17.67 8.19
N SER A 70 -8.92 17.11 7.07
CA SER A 70 -8.89 17.80 5.77
C SER A 70 -9.87 18.98 5.66
N GLY A 71 -10.83 19.12 6.58
CA GLY A 71 -11.78 20.24 6.62
C GLY A 71 -12.71 20.35 5.39
N ALA A 72 -13.85 21.02 5.55
CA ALA A 72 -14.84 21.23 4.48
C ALA A 72 -14.33 22.10 3.30
N ASN A 73 -13.15 22.70 3.44
CA ASN A 73 -12.53 23.59 2.44
C ASN A 73 -11.41 22.91 1.64
N THR A 74 -11.45 21.59 1.49
CA THR A 74 -10.54 20.90 0.56
C THR A 74 -11.01 21.14 -0.87
N ALA A 75 -10.17 21.83 -1.66
CA ALA A 75 -10.39 22.01 -3.08
C ALA A 75 -10.34 20.66 -3.81
N VAL A 76 -11.35 20.37 -4.62
CA VAL A 76 -11.46 19.08 -5.32
C VAL A 76 -11.30 19.20 -6.83
N ALA A 77 -11.54 20.39 -7.38
CA ALA A 77 -11.31 20.67 -8.79
C ALA A 77 -10.83 22.11 -8.99
N ALA A 78 -10.04 22.29 -10.04
CA ALA A 78 -9.67 23.59 -10.58
C ALA A 78 -10.34 23.76 -11.95
N VAL A 79 -11.14 24.81 -12.12
CA VAL A 79 -11.81 25.13 -13.39
C VAL A 79 -11.14 26.38 -13.96
N VAL A 80 -10.52 26.24 -15.14
CA VAL A 80 -9.94 27.37 -15.87
C VAL A 80 -10.95 27.84 -16.91
N VAL A 81 -11.45 29.06 -16.76
CA VAL A 81 -12.42 29.67 -17.67
C VAL A 81 -11.66 30.60 -18.62
N ASP A 82 -11.68 30.27 -19.91
CA ASP A 82 -11.01 31.06 -20.95
C ASP A 82 -12.00 32.00 -21.66
N ILE A 83 -12.10 33.25 -21.19
CA ILE A 83 -12.93 34.31 -21.79
C ILE A 83 -12.05 35.57 -21.93
N ASN A 84 -11.16 35.63 -22.93
CA ASN A 84 -10.24 36.76 -23.23
C ASN A 84 -9.35 37.29 -22.07
N ASN A 85 -9.58 36.81 -20.84
CA ASN A 85 -8.91 37.06 -19.59
C ASN A 85 -9.11 35.81 -18.74
N SER A 86 -8.19 34.86 -18.85
CA SER A 86 -8.34 33.54 -18.24
C SER A 86 -8.35 33.66 -16.70
N LYS A 87 -9.38 33.09 -16.06
CA LYS A 87 -9.52 33.03 -14.61
C LYS A 87 -9.54 31.57 -14.16
N GLU A 88 -8.79 31.25 -13.11
CA GLU A 88 -8.80 29.94 -12.47
C GLU A 88 -9.66 29.99 -11.20
N LEU A 89 -10.64 29.10 -11.14
CA LEU A 89 -11.57 28.93 -10.02
C LEU A 89 -11.22 27.66 -9.25
N ILE A 90 -10.94 27.82 -7.97
CA ILE A 90 -10.77 26.70 -7.03
C ILE A 90 -12.12 26.43 -6.38
N VAL A 91 -12.67 25.23 -6.58
CA VAL A 91 -14.01 24.86 -6.11
C VAL A 91 -13.98 23.70 -5.12
N ASN A 92 -14.90 23.72 -4.16
CA ASN A 92 -15.09 22.63 -3.20
C ASN A 92 -16.00 21.52 -3.77
N ARG A 93 -16.24 20.47 -2.96
CA ARG A 93 -17.09 19.33 -3.33
C ARG A 93 -18.55 19.70 -3.63
N ASP A 94 -19.04 20.78 -3.06
CA ASP A 94 -20.41 21.25 -3.23
C ASP A 94 -20.53 22.27 -4.39
N ALA A 95 -19.53 22.31 -5.29
CA ALA A 95 -19.46 23.26 -6.39
C ALA A 95 -19.47 24.74 -5.94
N LYS A 96 -19.00 25.02 -4.71
CA LYS A 96 -18.80 26.39 -4.22
C LYS A 96 -17.40 26.88 -4.53
N VAL A 97 -17.31 28.11 -5.01
CA VAL A 97 -16.04 28.78 -5.29
C VAL A 97 -15.33 29.14 -3.98
N LEU A 98 -14.16 28.55 -3.74
CA LEU A 98 -13.29 28.86 -2.61
C LEU A 98 -12.33 30.01 -2.92
N LYS A 99 -11.79 30.06 -4.14
CA LYS A 99 -10.79 31.07 -4.55
C LYS A 99 -10.87 31.33 -6.05
N VAL A 100 -10.57 32.57 -6.44
CA VAL A 100 -10.44 33.01 -7.83
C VAL A 100 -9.04 33.56 -8.05
N ILE A 101 -8.37 33.13 -9.11
CA ILE A 101 -7.03 33.56 -9.51
C ILE A 101 -7.10 34.11 -10.92
N ASP A 102 -6.64 35.35 -11.12
CA ASP A 102 -6.61 36.00 -12.43
C ASP A 102 -5.25 35.74 -13.11
N LEU A 103 -5.24 35.05 -14.26
CA LEU A 103 -4.00 34.61 -14.92
C LEU A 103 -3.36 35.70 -15.79
N THR A 104 -4.06 36.80 -16.09
CA THR A 104 -3.57 37.90 -16.93
C THR A 104 -2.77 38.96 -16.16
N GLN A 105 -2.92 39.05 -14.83
CA GLN A 105 -2.16 39.97 -14.00
C GLN A 105 -1.03 39.20 -13.31
N GLY A 106 0.16 39.23 -13.93
CA GLY A 106 1.35 38.56 -13.41
C GLY A 106 1.52 38.76 -11.90
N SER A 107 1.54 37.63 -11.18
CA SER A 107 1.91 37.50 -9.76
C SER A 107 1.56 38.71 -8.88
N LYS A 108 0.27 39.04 -8.79
CA LYS A 108 -0.24 39.84 -7.68
C LYS A 108 -1.24 38.99 -6.92
N ASN A 109 -0.79 38.50 -5.76
CA ASN A 109 -1.54 37.68 -4.80
C ASN A 109 -2.72 38.41 -4.13
N PHE A 110 -3.39 39.33 -4.84
CA PHE A 110 -4.56 40.02 -4.33
C PHE A 110 -5.81 39.40 -4.97
N PRO A 111 -6.82 39.01 -4.19
CA PRO A 111 -8.09 38.54 -4.73
C PRO A 111 -8.78 39.73 -5.41
N VAL A 112 -8.69 39.84 -6.74
CA VAL A 112 -9.24 40.97 -7.50
C VAL A 112 -10.78 40.93 -7.59
N ASN A 113 -11.45 39.86 -7.13
CA ASN A 113 -12.91 39.87 -7.08
C ASN A 113 -13.51 38.97 -5.98
N PRO A 114 -13.82 39.51 -4.79
CA PRO A 114 -14.48 38.76 -3.71
C PRO A 114 -15.94 38.37 -4.04
N GLN A 115 -16.55 38.92 -5.09
CA GLN A 115 -17.96 38.72 -5.41
C GLN A 115 -18.32 37.31 -5.91
N LEU A 116 -17.31 36.50 -6.25
CA LEU A 116 -17.48 35.13 -6.72
C LEU A 116 -17.23 34.09 -5.62
N GLN A 117 -16.59 34.45 -4.51
CA GLN A 117 -16.34 33.51 -3.41
C GLN A 117 -17.67 33.11 -2.74
N GLY A 118 -17.87 31.82 -2.52
CA GLY A 118 -19.07 31.25 -1.91
C GLY A 118 -20.28 31.11 -2.84
N LYS A 119 -20.17 31.53 -4.11
CA LYS A 119 -21.20 31.27 -5.13
C LYS A 119 -21.10 29.84 -5.66
N ASP A 120 -22.26 29.32 -6.05
CA ASP A 120 -22.39 28.05 -6.75
C ASP A 120 -22.02 28.26 -8.23
N ILE A 121 -21.30 27.29 -8.83
CA ILE A 121 -20.99 27.26 -10.27
C ILE A 121 -21.97 26.42 -11.08
#